data_AF-A0A373DKX4-F1
#
_entry.id   AF-A0A373DKX4-F1
#
_cell.length_a   1.000
_cell.length_b   1.000
_cell.length_c   1.000
_cell.angle_alpha   90.00
_cell.angle_beta   90.00
_cell.angle_gamma   90.00
#
_symmetry.space_group_name_H-M   'P 1'
#
loop_
_entity.id
_entity.type
_entity.pdbx_description
1 polymer ?
#
loop_
_entity_poly.entity_id
_entity_poly.type
_entity_poly.pdbx_seq_one_letter_code
_entity_poly.pdbx_strand_id
1 'polypeptide(L)'
;MDLKFTFGGASPDHRDHGGAPSGIPLPFSAAPASTSGVLEVHVRGTGRTIVAEALSGDGVVYCDAEVAAGDEDPAALARAARSALSRAVAALEGPLADSVSAVVVDLGGAEVAVLRELGLAVDAAQDPPAHVDEALQRRVGVASGTPIRLGA
;
A
#
# COMPACT_ATOMS: atom_id res chain seq x y z
N MET A 1 19.58 -42.34 10.79
CA MET A 1 20.35 -41.22 11.38
C MET A 1 19.32 -40.24 11.91
N ASP A 2 19.16 -40.22 13.24
CA ASP A 2 18.14 -39.45 13.94
C ASP A 2 18.87 -38.36 14.72
N LEU A 3 18.80 -37.11 14.25
CA LEU A 3 19.50 -35.98 14.85
C LEU A 3 18.60 -35.33 15.91
N LYS A 4 18.68 -35.86 17.14
CA LYS A 4 18.04 -35.26 18.31
C LYS A 4 18.87 -34.08 18.82
N PHE A 5 18.45 -32.87 18.47
CA PHE A 5 18.89 -31.65 19.15
C PHE A 5 18.00 -31.42 20.37
N THR A 6 18.53 -31.76 21.55
CA THR A 6 17.90 -31.42 22.83
C THR A 6 18.43 -30.07 23.27
N PHE A 7 17.65 -29.00 23.08
CA PHE A 7 17.88 -27.74 23.77
C PHE A 7 17.15 -27.78 25.11
N GLY A 8 17.93 -27.80 26.18
CA GLY A 8 17.43 -27.72 27.55
C GLY A 8 16.87 -26.34 27.86
N GLY A 9 15.79 -26.34 28.63
CA GLY A 9 15.48 -25.33 29.65
C GLY A 9 14.98 -23.97 29.18
N ALA A 10 13.66 -23.80 29.14
CA ALA A 10 13.04 -22.49 29.28
C ALA A 10 11.72 -22.59 30.05
N SER A 11 11.79 -22.34 31.35
CA SER A 11 10.81 -21.53 32.10
C SER A 11 11.58 -20.96 33.29
N PRO A 12 11.74 -19.63 33.36
CA PRO A 12 10.92 -18.86 34.29
C PRO A 12 10.36 -17.60 33.60
N ASP A 13 9.07 -17.36 33.72
CA ASP A 13 8.41 -16.61 34.80
C ASP A 13 8.44 -15.10 34.53
N HIS A 14 7.23 -14.54 34.54
CA HIS A 14 6.91 -13.19 34.09
C HIS A 14 7.20 -12.15 35.17
N ARG A 15 7.50 -10.94 34.69
CA ARG A 15 7.55 -9.62 35.36
C ARG A 15 8.91 -9.20 35.93
N ASP A 16 9.49 -8.21 35.27
CA ASP A 16 10.04 -7.06 35.98
C ASP A 16 9.99 -5.81 35.10
N HIS A 17 9.28 -4.78 35.55
CA HIS A 17 9.35 -3.42 35.00
C HIS A 17 10.42 -2.69 35.81
N GLY A 18 11.67 -2.71 35.33
CA GLY A 18 12.80 -2.03 35.96
C GLY A 18 13.64 -1.33 34.90
N GLY A 19 13.75 -0.01 35.00
CA GLY A 19 14.33 0.85 33.96
C GLY A 19 15.86 0.97 33.93
N ALA A 20 16.27 1.66 32.85
CA ALA A 20 17.56 2.29 32.51
C ALA A 20 18.68 1.40 31.90
N PRO A 21 19.65 1.95 31.15
CA PRO A 21 19.72 3.18 30.33
C PRO A 21 20.25 2.93 28.88
N SER A 22 20.22 3.98 28.04
CA SER A 22 20.83 4.13 26.69
C SER A 22 21.63 2.94 26.11
N GLY A 23 20.94 2.10 25.34
CA GLY A 23 21.58 1.15 24.44
C GLY A 23 22.05 1.84 23.17
N ILE A 24 23.31 1.63 22.80
CA ILE A 24 23.91 2.08 21.54
C ILE A 24 22.97 1.72 20.39
N PRO A 25 22.54 2.68 19.54
CA PRO A 25 21.70 2.36 18.41
C PRO A 25 22.47 1.42 17.49
N LEU A 26 21.97 0.19 17.33
CA LEU A 26 22.48 -0.75 16.34
C LEU A 26 22.34 -0.08 14.96
N PRO A 27 23.36 -0.17 14.07
CA PRO A 27 23.37 0.50 12.77
C PRO A 27 22.28 0.02 11.80
N PHE A 28 21.39 -0.88 12.23
CA PHE A 28 20.28 -1.43 11.45
C PHE A 28 18.90 -1.10 12.04
N SER A 29 18.82 -0.38 13.16
CA SER A 29 17.54 0.13 13.65
C SER A 29 17.30 1.49 13.02
N ALA A 30 17.02 1.50 11.72
CA ALA A 30 16.37 2.66 11.12
C ALA A 30 15.01 2.77 11.80
N ALA A 31 14.81 3.82 12.61
CA ALA A 31 13.47 4.15 13.09
C ALA A 31 12.55 4.30 11.86
N PRO A 32 11.30 3.80 11.91
CA PRO A 32 10.37 4.03 10.83
C PRO A 32 10.27 5.53 10.58
N ALA A 33 10.37 5.94 9.31
CA ALA A 33 10.29 7.34 8.94
C ALA A 33 8.92 7.96 9.26
N SER A 34 7.88 7.13 9.32
CA SER A 34 6.52 7.48 9.72
C SER A 34 6.24 7.10 11.17
N THR A 35 5.46 7.95 11.84
CA THR A 35 4.82 7.64 13.13
C THR A 35 3.35 7.24 12.99
N SER A 36 2.81 7.33 11.77
CA SER A 36 1.44 6.98 11.44
C SER A 36 1.30 5.48 11.16
N GLY A 37 0.23 4.87 11.70
CA GLY A 37 -0.21 3.51 11.35
C GLY A 37 -1.04 3.45 10.06
N VAL A 38 -1.20 4.57 9.36
CA VAL A 38 -1.91 4.68 8.08
C VAL A 38 -0.90 4.68 6.95
N LEU A 39 -1.10 3.78 5.99
CA LEU A 39 -0.40 3.74 4.70
C LEU A 39 -1.45 3.73 3.59
N GLU A 40 -1.36 4.66 2.66
CA GLU A 40 -2.26 4.77 1.51
C GLU A 40 -1.47 4.73 0.21
N VAL A 41 -2.06 4.23 -0.86
CA VAL A 41 -1.47 4.36 -2.20
C VAL A 41 -2.27 5.35 -3.02
N HIS A 42 -1.64 6.47 -3.37
CA HIS A 42 -2.24 7.56 -4.14
C HIS A 42 -1.90 7.39 -5.62
N VAL A 43 -2.91 7.29 -6.47
CA VAL A 43 -2.77 7.19 -7.92
C VAL A 43 -3.22 8.51 -8.53
N ARG A 44 -2.28 9.25 -9.12
CA ARG A 44 -2.49 10.61 -9.64
C ARG A 44 -2.21 10.72 -11.12
N GLY A 45 -3.03 11.49 -11.83
CA GLY A 45 -2.81 11.90 -13.21
C GLY A 45 -1.96 13.17 -13.30
N THR A 46 -0.84 13.12 -14.03
CA THR A 46 0.04 14.26 -14.30
C THR A 46 0.31 14.39 -15.80
N GLY A 47 -0.59 15.06 -16.51
CA GLY A 47 -0.52 15.18 -17.96
C GLY A 47 -0.64 13.81 -18.64
N ARG A 48 0.45 13.33 -19.25
CA ARG A 48 0.51 12.02 -19.94
C ARG A 48 1.16 10.93 -19.08
N THR A 49 1.15 11.10 -17.76
CA THR A 49 1.76 10.15 -16.83
C THR A 49 0.79 9.86 -15.70
N ILE A 50 0.76 8.60 -15.26
CA ILE A 50 0.13 8.18 -14.02
C ILE A 50 1.23 7.87 -13.02
N VAL A 51 1.13 8.46 -11.85
CA VAL A 51 2.04 8.22 -10.73
C VAL A 51 1.28 7.51 -9.63
N ALA A 52 1.82 6.40 -9.12
CA ALA A 52 1.31 5.75 -7.92
C ALA A 52 2.34 5.92 -6.80
N GLU A 53 1.95 6.56 -5.69
CA GLU A 53 2.81 6.86 -4.55
C GLU A 53 2.28 6.15 -3.30
N ALA A 54 3.12 5.41 -2.59
CA ALA A 54 2.78 4.88 -1.28
C ALA A 54 3.17 5.89 -0.19
N LEU A 55 2.17 6.44 0.49
CA LEU A 55 2.28 7.56 1.42
C LEU A 55 1.79 7.14 2.81
N SER A 56 2.54 7.45 3.85
CA SER A 56 1.99 7.40 5.21
C SER A 56 1.06 8.59 5.48
N GLY A 57 0.24 8.47 6.53
CA GLY A 57 -0.64 9.55 6.97
C GLY A 57 0.07 10.82 7.46
N ASP A 58 1.39 10.78 7.70
CA ASP A 58 2.22 11.96 7.98
C ASP A 58 2.97 12.50 6.74
N GLY A 59 2.67 11.95 5.55
CA GLY A 59 3.13 12.46 4.26
C GLY A 59 4.48 11.91 3.78
N VAL A 60 5.01 10.86 4.42
CA VAL A 60 6.25 10.22 3.97
C VAL A 60 5.97 9.33 2.76
N VAL A 61 6.66 9.59 1.66
CA VAL A 61 6.67 8.72 0.47
C VAL A 61 7.64 7.57 0.72
N TYR A 62 7.12 6.34 0.69
CA TYR A 62 7.94 5.12 0.79
C TYR A 62 8.48 4.70 -0.57
N CYS A 63 7.64 4.81 -1.59
CA CYS A 63 7.98 4.51 -2.96
C CYS A 63 6.99 5.15 -3.92
N ASP A 64 7.43 5.35 -5.15
CA ASP A 64 6.60 5.79 -6.25
C ASP A 64 6.80 4.89 -7.48
N ALA A 65 5.83 4.93 -8.38
CA ALA A 65 5.94 4.31 -9.68
C ALA A 65 5.24 5.17 -10.73
N GLU A 66 6.01 5.57 -11.74
CA GLU A 66 5.50 6.32 -12.88
C GLU A 66 5.24 5.39 -14.08
N VAL A 67 4.12 5.62 -14.74
CA VAL A 67 3.73 4.93 -15.97
C VAL A 67 3.19 5.95 -16.95
N ALA A 68 3.73 5.98 -18.17
CA ALA A 68 3.18 6.78 -19.24
C ALA A 68 1.73 6.37 -19.51
N ALA A 69 0.81 7.32 -19.34
CA ALA A 69 -0.54 7.22 -19.87
C ALA A 69 -0.51 7.71 -21.31
N GLY A 70 -1.08 6.91 -22.20
CA GLY A 70 -1.18 7.26 -23.62
C GLY A 70 -2.14 8.43 -23.81
N ASP A 71 -3.30 8.15 -24.37
CA ASP A 71 -4.36 9.13 -24.56
C ASP A 71 -5.26 9.19 -23.32
N GLU A 72 -6.12 10.21 -23.23
CA GLU A 72 -7.08 10.41 -22.13
C GLU A 72 -8.26 9.41 -22.15
N ASP A 73 -8.14 8.33 -22.92
CA ASP A 73 -9.10 7.24 -22.97
C ASP A 73 -9.15 6.48 -21.63
N PRO A 74 -10.34 6.30 -21.01
CA PRO A 74 -10.46 5.61 -19.72
C PRO A 74 -9.83 4.21 -19.67
N ALA A 75 -9.87 3.45 -20.77
CA ALA A 75 -9.26 2.12 -20.80
C ALA A 75 -7.72 2.19 -20.78
N ALA A 76 -7.13 3.18 -21.45
CA ALA A 76 -5.69 3.45 -21.40
C ALA A 76 -5.26 3.91 -20.01
N LEU A 77 -6.02 4.83 -19.40
CA LEU A 77 -5.81 5.31 -18.04
C LEU A 77 -5.91 4.17 -17.02
N ALA A 78 -6.91 3.29 -17.13
CA ALA A 78 -7.05 2.13 -16.26
C ALA A 78 -5.88 1.15 -16.38
N ARG A 79 -5.36 0.93 -17.59
CA ARG A 79 -4.15 0.12 -17.80
C ARG A 79 -2.93 0.74 -17.12
N ALA A 80 -2.74 2.05 -17.30
CA ALA A 80 -1.63 2.79 -16.71
C ALA A 80 -1.73 2.82 -15.18
N ALA A 81 -2.90 3.13 -14.62
CA ALA A 81 -3.18 3.13 -13.19
C ALA A 81 -2.93 1.77 -12.54
N ARG A 82 -3.44 0.68 -13.13
CA ARG A 82 -3.15 -0.67 -12.65
C ARG A 82 -1.65 -0.99 -12.69
N SER A 83 -0.96 -0.59 -13.75
CA SER A 83 0.48 -0.82 -13.88
C SER A 83 1.27 -0.02 -12.85
N ALA A 84 0.91 1.25 -12.61
CA ALA A 84 1.55 2.11 -11.62
C ALA A 84 1.32 1.53 -10.22
N LEU A 85 0.08 1.21 -9.88
CA LEU A 85 -0.30 0.60 -8.61
C LEU A 85 0.45 -0.71 -8.35
N SER A 86 0.48 -1.61 -9.34
CA SER A 86 1.21 -2.89 -9.23
C SER A 86 2.70 -2.69 -8.97
N ARG A 87 3.33 -1.71 -9.62
CA ARG A 87 4.76 -1.41 -9.43
C ARG A 87 5.05 -0.77 -8.07
N ALA A 88 4.23 0.21 -7.67
CA ALA A 88 4.36 0.85 -6.36
C ALA A 88 4.20 -0.17 -5.24
N VAL A 89 3.18 -1.03 -5.30
CA VAL A 89 2.97 -2.07 -4.29
C VAL A 89 4.05 -3.14 -4.32
N ALA A 90 4.57 -3.52 -5.50
CA ALA A 90 5.71 -4.43 -5.59
C ALA A 90 7.01 -3.83 -5.05
N ALA A 91 7.14 -2.49 -5.03
CA ALA A 91 8.25 -1.78 -4.43
C ALA A 91 8.12 -1.64 -2.91
N LEU A 92 6.91 -1.81 -2.34
CA LEU A 92 6.71 -1.89 -0.90
C LEU A 92 7.32 -3.19 -0.37
N GLU A 93 8.26 -3.07 0.55
CA GLU A 93 8.90 -4.23 1.16
C GLU A 93 7.93 -5.02 2.04
N GLY A 94 7.74 -6.29 1.70
CA GLY A 94 7.04 -7.33 2.47
C GLY A 94 5.85 -6.85 3.32
N PRO A 95 6.01 -6.66 4.65
CA PRO A 95 4.89 -6.33 5.55
C PRO A 95 4.17 -5.01 5.25
N LEU A 96 4.82 -4.08 4.56
CA LEU A 96 4.22 -2.77 4.25
C LEU A 96 3.10 -2.90 3.21
N ALA A 97 3.23 -3.81 2.23
CA ALA A 97 2.19 -4.03 1.24
C ALA A 97 0.88 -4.52 1.88
N ASP A 98 0.98 -5.37 2.91
CA ASP A 98 -0.18 -5.85 3.68
C ASP A 98 -0.78 -4.77 4.59
N SER A 99 -0.04 -3.68 4.84
CA SER A 99 -0.46 -2.57 5.69
C SER A 99 -1.18 -1.45 4.92
N VAL A 100 -1.37 -1.60 3.60
CA VAL A 100 -2.08 -0.61 2.77
C VAL A 100 -3.55 -0.52 3.21
N SER A 101 -3.88 0.61 3.81
CA SER A 101 -5.18 0.89 4.43
C SER A 101 -6.21 1.49 3.48
N ALA A 102 -5.78 2.15 2.40
CA ALA A 102 -6.65 2.67 1.35
C ALA A 102 -5.90 2.88 0.02
N VAL A 103 -6.63 2.89 -1.08
CA VAL A 103 -6.16 3.42 -2.37
C VAL A 103 -6.92 4.72 -2.65
N VAL A 104 -6.20 5.78 -2.98
CA VAL A 104 -6.77 7.08 -3.35
C VAL A 104 -6.53 7.30 -4.84
N VAL A 105 -7.57 7.62 -5.59
CA VAL A 105 -7.49 7.80 -7.05
C VAL A 105 -7.90 9.22 -7.40
N ASP A 106 -6.99 9.97 -8.02
CA ASP A 106 -7.18 11.35 -8.49
C ASP A 106 -6.72 11.42 -9.96
N LEU A 107 -7.68 11.42 -10.87
CA LEU A 107 -7.44 11.33 -12.31
C LEU A 107 -8.13 12.49 -13.06
N GLY A 108 -8.32 13.63 -12.39
CA GLY A 108 -8.88 14.83 -12.99
C GLY A 108 -10.32 14.66 -13.51
N GLY A 109 -11.16 13.87 -12.84
CA GLY A 109 -12.55 13.63 -13.20
C GLY A 109 -12.82 12.33 -13.95
N ALA A 110 -11.77 11.56 -14.28
CA ALA A 110 -11.88 10.26 -14.95
C ALA A 110 -11.99 9.07 -13.98
N GLU A 111 -12.01 9.31 -12.67
CA GLU A 111 -11.82 8.27 -11.64
C GLU A 111 -12.89 7.18 -11.73
N VAL A 112 -14.16 7.57 -11.75
CA VAL A 112 -15.28 6.62 -11.78
C VAL A 112 -15.26 5.78 -13.06
N ALA A 113 -14.91 6.37 -14.21
CA ALA A 113 -14.79 5.65 -15.47
C ALA A 113 -13.63 4.64 -15.41
N VAL A 114 -12.47 5.06 -14.90
CA VAL A 114 -11.29 4.21 -14.74
C VAL A 114 -11.55 3.06 -13.77
N LEU A 115 -12.21 3.30 -12.64
CA LEU A 115 -12.57 2.25 -11.69
C LEU A 115 -13.50 1.20 -12.31
N ARG A 116 -14.44 1.61 -13.15
CA ARG A 116 -15.29 0.68 -13.92
C ARG A 116 -14.50 -0.12 -14.95
N GLU A 117 -13.56 0.51 -15.65
CA GLU A 117 -12.65 -0.17 -16.59
C GLU A 117 -11.72 -1.19 -15.90
N LEU A 118 -11.39 -0.97 -14.63
CA LEU A 118 -10.69 -1.96 -13.81
C LEU A 118 -11.57 -3.18 -13.47
N GLY A 119 -12.88 -3.10 -13.71
CA GLY A 119 -13.86 -4.13 -13.45
C GLY A 119 -14.56 -4.00 -12.09
N LEU A 120 -14.42 -2.88 -11.40
CA LEU A 120 -14.94 -2.69 -10.06
C LEU A 120 -16.41 -2.26 -10.08
N ALA A 121 -17.17 -2.74 -9.10
CA ALA A 121 -18.48 -2.18 -8.79
C ALA A 121 -18.28 -0.82 -8.11
N VAL A 122 -18.76 0.25 -8.76
CA VAL A 122 -18.61 1.63 -8.27
C VAL A 122 -19.98 2.22 -7.98
N ASP A 123 -20.19 2.59 -6.71
CA ASP A 123 -21.33 3.39 -6.27
C ASP A 123 -20.83 4.78 -5.85
N ALA A 124 -20.98 5.76 -6.75
CA ALA A 124 -20.51 7.13 -6.51
C ALA A 124 -21.28 7.86 -5.38
N ALA A 125 -22.38 7.29 -4.87
CA ALA A 125 -23.10 7.84 -3.73
C ALA A 125 -22.58 7.33 -2.38
N GLN A 126 -21.68 6.34 -2.37
CA GLN A 126 -21.07 5.77 -1.16
C GLN A 126 -19.66 6.33 -0.93
N ASP A 127 -19.27 6.38 0.34
CA ASP A 127 -17.90 6.67 0.76
C ASP A 127 -17.38 5.50 1.63
N PRO A 128 -16.45 4.67 1.14
CA PRO A 128 -15.79 4.74 -0.17
C PRO A 128 -16.70 4.27 -1.33
N PRO A 129 -16.53 4.78 -2.55
CA PRO A 129 -17.35 4.39 -3.70
C PRO A 129 -17.04 3.00 -4.26
N ALA A 130 -15.89 2.43 -3.93
CA ALA A 130 -15.48 1.10 -4.36
C ALA A 130 -14.50 0.47 -3.35
N HIS A 131 -14.30 -0.85 -3.49
CA HIS A 131 -13.31 -1.61 -2.75
C HIS A 131 -12.49 -2.45 -3.71
N VAL A 132 -11.23 -2.72 -3.37
CA VAL A 132 -10.38 -3.67 -4.10
C VAL A 132 -11.06 -5.04 -4.05
N ASP A 133 -11.31 -5.64 -5.22
CA ASP A 133 -11.84 -7.00 -5.32
C ASP A 133 -10.69 -8.02 -5.45
N GLU A 134 -11.03 -9.31 -5.44
CA GLU A 134 -10.02 -10.37 -5.59
C GLU A 134 -9.29 -10.31 -6.94
N ALA A 135 -9.97 -9.86 -8.00
CA ALA A 135 -9.39 -9.79 -9.33
C ALA A 135 -8.31 -8.70 -9.40
N LEU A 136 -8.56 -7.55 -8.78
CA LEU A 136 -7.60 -6.46 -8.67
C LEU A 136 -6.49 -6.83 -7.69
N GLN A 137 -6.79 -7.42 -6.53
CA GLN A 137 -5.77 -7.91 -5.57
C GLN A 137 -4.73 -8.80 -6.27
N ARG A 138 -5.16 -9.79 -7.06
CA ARG A 138 -4.25 -10.69 -7.79
C ARG A 138 -3.34 -9.98 -8.78
N ARG A 139 -3.73 -8.79 -9.26
CA ARG A 139 -2.99 -8.01 -10.26
C ARG A 139 -2.05 -6.99 -9.64
N VAL A 140 -2.40 -6.44 -8.49
CA VAL A 140 -1.67 -5.29 -7.90
C VAL A 140 -1.10 -5.56 -6.52
N GLY A 141 -1.51 -6.62 -5.84
CA GLY A 141 -0.99 -7.01 -4.52
C GLY A 141 -1.64 -6.33 -3.32
N VAL A 142 -2.57 -5.39 -3.52
CA VAL A 142 -3.35 -4.77 -2.43
C VAL A 142 -4.44 -5.73 -1.97
N ALA A 143 -4.65 -5.85 -0.65
CA ALA A 143 -5.66 -6.74 -0.08
C ALA A 143 -7.07 -6.47 -0.61
N SER A 144 -7.84 -7.54 -0.84
CA SER A 144 -9.27 -7.45 -1.14
C SER A 144 -10.01 -6.83 0.05
N GLY A 145 -11.00 -6.00 -0.24
CA GLY A 145 -11.73 -5.21 0.76
C GLY A 145 -11.05 -3.90 1.15
N THR A 146 -9.83 -3.61 0.67
CA THR A 146 -9.22 -2.29 0.88
C THR A 146 -10.08 -1.20 0.22
N PRO A 147 -10.44 -0.14 0.95
CA PRO A 147 -11.30 0.93 0.42
C PRO A 147 -10.59 1.72 -0.68
N ILE A 148 -11.34 2.07 -1.72
CA ILE A 148 -10.88 2.94 -2.81
C ILE A 148 -11.63 4.27 -2.72
N ARG A 149 -10.90 5.35 -2.45
CA ARG A 149 -11.44 6.72 -2.32
C ARG A 149 -11.11 7.53 -3.56
N LEU A 150 -11.92 8.54 -3.84
CA LEU A 150 -11.61 9.55 -4.87
C LEU A 150 -10.82 10.67 -4.22
N GLY A 151 -9.70 11.07 -4.84
CA GLY A 151 -8.99 12.27 -4.46
C GLY A 151 -9.80 13.51 -4.82
N ALA A 152 -9.47 14.61 -4.16
CA ALA A 152 -10.09 15.92 -4.35
C ALA A 152 -9.24 16.82 -5.26
#